data_AF-A0A1F7WY11-F1
#
_entry.id   AF-A0A1F7WY11-F1
#
_cell.length_a   1.000
_cell.length_b   1.000
_cell.length_c   1.000
_cell.angle_alpha   90.00
_cell.angle_beta   90.00
_cell.angle_gamma   90.00
#
_symmetry.space_group_name_H-M   'P 1'
#
loop_
_entity.id
_entity.type
_entity.pdbx_description
1 polymer ?
#
loop_
_entity_poly.entity_id
_entity_poly.type
_entity_poly.pdbx_seq_one_letter_code
_entity_poly.pdbx_strand_id
1 'polypeptide(L)'
;MFHQFEGLVIDKGISIVHLKGTLDYFARNFFGSQRKTRLRPYHFQFTEPSFEVDITCGICMGKGCKVCKEGWLELGGAGMVHPTVLKNGGVDPEKYTGFAFGLGVERTYMMKSGLSVPDIRLLYSSDLKILRQF
;
A
#
# COMPACT_ATOMS: atom_id res chain seq x y z
N MET A 1 -17.77 8.12 0.19
CA MET A 1 -17.35 6.89 0.88
C MET A 1 -16.30 6.22 0.00
N PHE A 2 -15.25 5.64 0.59
CA PHE A 2 -14.27 4.79 -0.10
C PHE A 2 -13.83 3.68 0.84
N HIS A 3 -13.16 2.65 0.32
CA HIS A 3 -12.74 1.50 1.11
C HIS A 3 -11.23 1.48 1.29
N GLN A 4 -10.82 1.18 2.52
CA GLN A 4 -9.42 0.99 2.88
C GLN A 4 -9.26 -0.38 3.50
N PHE A 5 -8.10 -0.99 3.24
CA PHE A 5 -7.65 -2.13 4.02
C PHE A 5 -6.34 -1.77 4.71
N GLU A 6 -6.24 -2.18 5.95
CA GLU A 6 -5.05 -2.00 6.78
C GLU A 6 -4.51 -3.35 7.21
N GLY A 7 -3.19 -3.41 7.40
CA GLY A 7 -2.51 -4.55 8.00
C GLY A 7 -1.76 -4.12 9.23
N LEU A 8 -1.73 -4.98 10.23
CA LEU A 8 -0.98 -4.82 11.47
C LEU A 8 -0.29 -6.14 11.81
N VAL A 9 1.01 -6.09 12.04
CA VAL A 9 1.81 -7.22 12.52
C VAL A 9 2.54 -6.78 13.77
N ILE A 10 2.38 -7.52 14.87
CA ILE A 10 3.07 -7.29 16.14
C ILE A 10 3.66 -8.63 16.58
N ASP A 11 4.98 -8.68 16.73
CA ASP A 11 5.70 -9.82 17.29
C ASP A 11 7.09 -9.37 17.77
N LYS A 12 7.85 -10.28 18.39
CA LYS A 12 9.23 -10.03 18.80
C LYS A 12 10.14 -9.99 17.57
N GLY A 13 11.00 -8.97 17.49
CA GLY A 13 11.99 -8.87 16.42
C GLY A 13 11.46 -8.43 15.06
N ILE A 14 10.21 -7.93 14.99
CA ILE A 14 9.68 -7.32 13.77
C ILE A 14 10.46 -6.05 13.42
N SER A 15 10.76 -5.87 12.14
CA SER A 15 11.64 -4.80 11.65
C SER A 15 11.16 -4.29 10.29
N ILE A 16 11.73 -3.17 9.84
CA ILE A 16 11.41 -2.58 8.54
C ILE A 16 11.65 -3.54 7.35
N VAL A 17 12.57 -4.50 7.49
CA VAL A 17 12.83 -5.51 6.46
C VAL A 17 11.61 -6.41 6.26
N HIS A 18 10.92 -6.77 7.34
CA HIS A 18 9.68 -7.54 7.29
C HIS A 18 8.55 -6.74 6.63
N LEU A 19 8.44 -5.44 6.94
CA LEU A 19 7.49 -4.55 6.28
C LEU A 19 7.75 -4.50 4.76
N LYS A 20 9.01 -4.24 4.37
CA LYS A 20 9.40 -4.17 2.95
C LYS A 20 9.12 -5.48 2.22
N GLY A 21 9.47 -6.61 2.83
CA GLY A 21 9.22 -7.94 2.26
C GLY A 21 7.73 -8.22 2.08
N THR A 22 6.90 -7.85 3.05
CA THR A 22 5.44 -7.98 2.98
C THR A 22 4.85 -7.16 1.83
N LEU A 23 5.26 -5.89 1.72
CA LEU A 23 4.81 -5.00 0.63
C LEU A 23 5.29 -5.48 -0.75
N ASP A 24 6.53 -5.97 -0.87
CA ASP A 24 7.04 -6.54 -2.11
C ASP A 24 6.31 -7.83 -2.50
N TYR A 25 6.02 -8.69 -1.52
CA TYR A 25 5.22 -9.89 -1.75
C TYR A 25 3.82 -9.53 -2.25
N PHE A 26 3.12 -8.60 -1.58
CA PHE A 26 1.82 -8.12 -2.02
C PHE A 26 1.88 -7.54 -3.43
N ALA A 27 2.86 -6.67 -3.70
CA ALA A 27 2.99 -6.02 -5.00
C ALA A 27 3.18 -7.01 -6.14
N ARG A 28 4.02 -8.04 -5.95
CA ARG A 28 4.27 -9.07 -6.95
C ARG A 28 3.06 -9.97 -7.19
N ASN A 29 2.34 -10.35 -6.14
CA ASN A 29 1.18 -11.23 -6.26
C ASN A 29 -0.05 -10.52 -6.84
N PHE A 30 -0.32 -9.28 -6.40
CA PHE A 30 -1.52 -8.57 -6.81
C PHE A 30 -1.35 -7.84 -8.17
N PHE A 31 -0.20 -7.19 -8.39
CA PHE A 31 0.02 -6.39 -9.59
C PHE A 31 0.87 -7.09 -10.67
N GLY A 32 1.53 -8.21 -10.34
CA GLY A 32 2.38 -8.98 -11.25
C GLY A 32 3.85 -9.05 -10.84
N SER A 33 4.53 -10.12 -11.25
CA SER A 33 5.87 -10.51 -10.74
C SER A 33 6.98 -9.48 -10.96
N GLN A 34 6.85 -8.61 -11.98
CA GLN A 34 7.85 -7.59 -12.31
C GLN A 34 7.68 -6.27 -11.53
N ARG A 35 6.62 -6.15 -10.73
CA ARG A 35 6.27 -4.91 -10.03
C ARG A 35 7.16 -4.76 -8.80
N LYS A 36 7.76 -3.58 -8.66
CA LYS A 36 8.64 -3.25 -7.52
C LYS A 36 8.02 -2.18 -6.65
N THR A 37 8.27 -2.25 -5.33
CA THR A 37 7.90 -1.19 -4.40
C THR A 37 9.12 -0.35 -3.97
N ARG A 38 8.88 0.91 -3.64
CA ARG A 38 9.84 1.87 -3.11
C ARG A 38 9.25 2.50 -1.86
N LEU A 39 10.05 2.61 -0.80
CA LEU A 39 9.67 3.35 0.40
C LEU A 39 10.30 4.73 0.32
N ARG A 40 9.49 5.77 0.48
CA ARG A 40 9.95 7.15 0.62
C ARG A 40 9.69 7.63 2.05
N PRO A 41 10.66 8.24 2.74
CA PRO A 41 10.45 8.77 4.08
C PRO A 41 9.25 9.72 4.13
N TYR A 42 8.40 9.53 5.13
CA TYR A 42 7.25 10.38 5.41
C TYR A 42 6.97 10.41 6.92
N HIS A 43 5.93 11.12 7.35
CA HIS A 43 5.54 11.19 8.75
C HIS A 43 4.06 10.84 8.92
N PHE A 44 3.77 9.84 9.76
CA PHE A 44 2.44 9.54 10.28
C PHE A 44 2.51 9.48 11.81
N GLN A 45 1.48 9.94 12.51
CA GLN A 45 1.49 10.04 13.98
C GLN A 45 1.53 8.68 14.70
N PHE A 46 1.07 7.62 14.03
CA PHE A 46 0.93 6.28 14.59
C PHE A 46 2.13 5.36 14.29
N THR A 47 3.10 5.80 13.48
CA THR A 47 4.26 5.00 13.09
C THR A 47 5.58 5.78 13.10
N GLU A 48 6.67 5.13 13.51
CA GLU A 48 8.02 5.69 13.49
C GLU A 48 9.08 4.58 13.39
N PRO A 49 9.90 4.52 12.31
CA PRO A 49 9.86 5.37 11.12
C PRO A 49 8.63 5.12 10.21
N SER A 50 8.28 6.14 9.43
CA SER A 50 7.11 6.19 8.54
C SER A 50 7.51 6.35 7.07
N PHE A 51 6.71 5.80 6.16
CA PHE A 51 6.97 5.77 4.73
C PHE A 51 5.71 5.91 3.88
N GLU A 52 5.81 6.69 2.81
CA GLU A 52 4.94 6.51 1.66
C GLU A 52 5.44 5.32 0.83
N VAL A 53 4.53 4.47 0.40
CA VAL A 53 4.80 3.28 -0.41
C VAL A 53 4.47 3.60 -1.85
N ASP A 54 5.48 3.63 -2.72
CA ASP A 54 5.27 3.70 -4.16
C ASP A 54 5.39 2.33 -4.80
N ILE A 55 4.72 2.15 -5.92
CA ILE A 55 4.89 1.01 -6.83
C ILE A 55 5.30 1.52 -8.21
N THR A 56 6.11 0.75 -8.94
CA THR A 56 6.45 1.05 -10.35
C THR A 56 5.19 1.33 -11.17
N CYS A 57 5.26 2.01 -12.31
CA CYS A 57 4.10 2.25 -13.18
C CYS A 57 3.75 0.99 -14.01
N GLY A 58 2.47 0.60 -14.07
CA GLY A 58 2.03 -0.61 -14.78
C GLY A 58 2.16 -0.53 -16.30
N ILE A 59 2.31 0.69 -16.84
CA ILE A 59 2.36 0.97 -18.27
C ILE A 59 3.81 0.96 -18.77
N CYS A 60 4.70 1.70 -18.08
CA CYS A 60 6.09 1.88 -18.52
C CYS A 60 7.11 1.09 -17.71
N MET A 61 6.66 0.36 -16.68
CA MET A 61 7.50 -0.50 -15.84
C MET A 61 8.69 0.23 -15.22
N GLY A 62 8.50 1.49 -14.83
CA GLY A 62 9.53 2.32 -14.19
C GLY A 62 10.32 3.23 -15.11
N LYS A 63 10.09 3.22 -16.44
CA LYS A 63 10.81 4.09 -17.39
C LYS A 63 10.37 5.57 -17.39
N GLY A 64 9.23 5.89 -16.79
CA GLY A 64 8.56 7.19 -16.93
C GLY A 64 7.59 7.22 -18.11
N CYS A 65 6.45 7.89 -17.94
CA CYS A 65 5.44 8.12 -18.97
C CYS A 65 4.52 9.28 -18.56
N LYS A 66 3.60 9.69 -19.43
CA LYS A 66 2.66 10.80 -19.16
C LYS A 66 1.86 10.64 -17.86
N VAL A 67 1.56 9.40 -17.45
CA VAL A 67 0.76 9.11 -16.25
C VAL A 67 1.59 9.22 -14.97
N CYS A 68 2.73 8.53 -14.91
CA CYS A 68 3.54 8.44 -13.70
C CYS A 68 4.66 9.48 -13.59
N LYS A 69 4.96 10.20 -14.68
CA LYS A 69 6.11 11.10 -14.88
C LYS A 69 7.46 10.38 -14.74
N GLU A 70 7.78 9.86 -13.57
CA GLU A 70 9.09 9.31 -13.19
C GLU A 70 9.10 7.79 -12.97
N GLY A 71 8.05 7.09 -13.41
CA GLY A 71 8.00 5.63 -13.35
C GLY A 71 7.42 5.04 -12.06
N TRP A 72 6.99 5.89 -11.11
CA TRP A 72 6.45 5.48 -9.82
C TRP A 72 5.06 6.08 -9.59
N LEU A 73 4.23 5.36 -8.86
CA LEU A 73 2.92 5.78 -8.43
C LEU A 73 2.78 5.43 -6.95
N GLU A 74 2.38 6.40 -6.14
CA GLU A 74 2.07 6.18 -4.73
C GLU A 74 0.93 5.15 -4.60
N LEU A 75 1.01 4.26 -3.61
CA LEU A 75 0.03 3.21 -3.34
C LEU A 75 -0.68 3.41 -1.99
N GLY A 76 0.06 3.91 -0.99
CA GLY A 76 -0.46 4.20 0.35
C GLY A 76 0.66 4.45 1.35
N GLY A 77 0.34 4.32 2.64
CA GLY A 77 1.27 4.58 3.75
C GLY A 77 1.64 3.31 4.51
N ALA A 78 2.84 3.28 5.09
CA ALA A 78 3.28 2.22 5.99
C ALA A 78 4.34 2.71 6.99
N GLY A 79 4.57 1.95 8.04
CA GLY A 79 5.64 2.27 9.00
C GLY A 79 5.72 1.28 10.15
N MET A 80 6.73 1.46 11.00
CA MET A 80 6.88 0.71 12.24
C MET A 80 5.93 1.31 13.29
N VAL A 81 5.14 0.50 13.98
CA VAL A 81 4.13 1.00 14.94
C VAL A 81 4.82 1.77 16.06
N HIS A 82 4.35 2.99 16.32
CA HIS A 82 4.96 3.86 17.32
C HIS A 82 4.80 3.25 18.74
N PRO A 83 5.83 3.31 19.62
CA PRO A 83 5.78 2.73 20.97
C PRO A 83 4.56 3.14 21.82
N THR A 84 4.15 4.41 21.74
CA THR A 84 2.92 4.90 22.41
C THR A 84 1.66 4.17 21.94
N VAL A 85 1.56 3.81 20.65
CA VAL A 85 0.42 3.06 20.12
C VAL A 85 0.40 1.65 20.70
N LEU A 86 1.56 0.97 20.74
CA LEU A 86 1.69 -0.35 21.36
C LEU A 86 1.31 -0.30 22.84
N LYS A 87 1.85 0.67 23.60
CA LYS A 87 1.57 0.84 25.03
C LYS A 87 0.08 1.08 25.29
N ASN A 88 -0.57 1.93 24.50
CA ASN A 88 -2.00 2.18 24.60
C ASN A 88 -2.85 0.95 24.25
N GLY A 89 -2.32 0.05 23.40
CA GLY A 89 -2.90 -1.25 23.10
C GLY A 89 -2.58 -2.37 24.12
N GLY A 90 -1.89 -2.06 25.22
CA GLY A 90 -1.52 -3.04 26.24
C GLY A 90 -0.33 -3.94 25.87
N VAL A 91 0.45 -3.54 24.85
CA VAL A 91 1.64 -4.27 24.38
C VAL A 91 2.91 -3.58 24.88
N ASP A 92 3.84 -4.35 25.44
CA ASP A 92 5.12 -3.88 25.95
C ASP A 92 6.11 -3.58 24.79
N PRO A 93 6.43 -2.30 24.50
CA PRO A 93 7.27 -1.92 23.37
C PRO A 93 8.75 -2.30 23.54
N GLU A 94 9.18 -2.66 24.76
CA GLU A 94 10.54 -3.18 24.99
C GLU A 94 10.68 -4.65 24.57
N LYS A 95 9.55 -5.37 24.45
CA LYS A 95 9.52 -6.79 24.07
C LYS A 95 9.00 -7.02 22.66
N TYR A 96 8.04 -6.21 22.23
CA TYR A 96 7.35 -6.37 20.96
C TYR A 96 7.54 -5.14 20.10
N THR A 97 7.75 -5.39 18.82
CA THR A 97 7.73 -4.36 17.77
C THR A 97 6.65 -4.73 16.77
N GLY A 98 6.36 -3.83 15.84
CA GLY A 98 5.36 -4.13 14.81
C GLY A 98 5.46 -3.18 13.65
N PHE A 99 4.81 -3.53 12.55
CA PHE A 99 4.57 -2.61 11.45
C PHE A 99 3.09 -2.57 11.11
N ALA A 100 2.68 -1.45 10.53
CA ALA A 100 1.36 -1.28 9.95
C ALA A 100 1.47 -0.71 8.53
N PHE A 101 0.45 -0.96 7.72
CA PHE A 101 0.27 -0.33 6.42
C PHE A 101 -1.21 -0.09 6.14
N GLY A 102 -1.51 0.91 5.31
CA GLY A 102 -2.87 1.25 4.89
C GLY A 102 -2.91 1.57 3.41
N LEU A 103 -3.76 0.87 2.67
CA LEU A 103 -3.90 0.98 1.23
C LEU A 103 -5.38 1.16 0.84
N GLY A 104 -5.65 2.06 -0.11
CA GLY A 104 -7.00 2.25 -0.65
C GLY A 104 -7.37 1.13 -1.61
N VAL A 105 -8.54 0.51 -1.43
CA VAL A 105 -9.02 -0.61 -2.27
C VAL A 105 -9.21 -0.14 -3.71
N GLU A 106 -9.92 0.97 -3.91
CA GLU A 106 -10.21 1.49 -5.25
C GLU A 106 -8.94 1.87 -5.99
N ARG A 107 -8.01 2.56 -5.30
CA ARG A 107 -6.72 2.95 -5.90
C ARG A 107 -5.91 1.72 -6.29
N THR A 108 -5.79 0.76 -5.38
CA THR A 108 -5.06 -0.50 -5.61
C THR A 108 -5.66 -1.25 -6.80
N TYR A 109 -6.98 -1.31 -6.89
CA TYR A 109 -7.69 -1.96 -7.99
C TYR A 109 -7.49 -1.25 -9.33
N MET A 110 -7.67 0.08 -9.37
CA MET A 110 -7.50 0.89 -10.58
C MET A 110 -6.05 0.87 -11.11
N MET A 111 -5.07 0.65 -10.24
CA MET A 111 -3.66 0.55 -10.61
C MET A 111 -3.25 -0.85 -11.10
N LYS A 112 -4.15 -1.84 -11.05
CA LYS A 112 -3.88 -3.19 -11.54
C LYS A 112 -3.88 -3.23 -13.06
N SER A 113 -2.83 -3.80 -13.63
CA SER A 113 -2.67 -3.93 -15.08
C SER A 113 -3.84 -4.70 -15.71
N GLY A 114 -4.30 -4.25 -16.89
CA GLY A 114 -5.40 -4.88 -17.64
C GLY A 114 -6.80 -4.38 -17.26
N LEU A 115 -6.93 -3.57 -16.22
CA LEU A 115 -8.18 -2.89 -15.84
C LEU A 115 -8.12 -1.44 -16.29
N SER A 116 -9.09 -1.01 -17.10
CA SER A 116 -9.22 0.38 -17.54
C SER A 116 -10.44 1.01 -16.90
N VAL A 117 -10.30 1.38 -15.61
CA VAL A 117 -11.31 2.19 -14.91
C VAL A 117 -10.81 3.63 -14.94
N PRO A 118 -11.29 4.48 -15.87
CA PRO A 118 -10.79 5.85 -16.02
C PRO A 118 -11.26 6.78 -14.90
N ASP A 119 -12.25 6.36 -14.12
CA ASP A 119 -12.93 7.18 -13.14
C ASP A 119 -13.39 6.35 -11.95
N ILE A 120 -12.95 6.72 -10.75
CA ILE A 120 -13.31 6.06 -9.49
C ILE A 120 -14.83 6.05 -9.25
N ARG A 121 -15.57 7.03 -9.77
CA ARG A 121 -17.04 7.11 -9.63
C ARG A 121 -17.75 5.92 -10.25
N LEU A 122 -17.14 5.29 -11.25
CA LEU A 122 -17.69 4.09 -11.88
C LEU A 122 -17.74 2.89 -10.91
N LEU A 123 -16.81 2.80 -9.96
CA LEU A 123 -16.79 1.75 -8.94
C LEU A 123 -17.96 1.86 -7.94
N TYR A 124 -18.57 3.05 -7.82
CA TYR A 124 -19.75 3.28 -7.01
C TYR A 124 -21.04 3.33 -7.83
N SER A 125 -20.92 3.20 -9.15
CA SER A 125 -22.09 3.21 -10.03
C SER A 125 -22.75 1.82 -10.03
N SER A 126 -24.08 1.79 -10.05
CA SER A 126 -24.85 0.57 -10.29
C SER A 126 -25.05 0.30 -11.79
N ASP A 127 -24.18 0.83 -12.66
CA ASP A 127 -24.27 0.57 -14.10
C ASP A 127 -23.91 -0.89 -14.40
N LEU A 128 -24.93 -1.66 -14.82
CA LEU A 128 -24.77 -3.07 -15.17
C LEU A 128 -23.72 -3.32 -16.26
N LYS A 129 -23.43 -2.34 -17.14
CA LYS A 129 -22.38 -2.47 -18.15
C LYS A 129 -20.98 -2.50 -17.53
N ILE A 130 -20.78 -1.76 -16.44
CA ILE A 130 -19.53 -1.79 -15.68
C ILE A 130 -19.45 -3.08 -14.87
N LEU A 131 -20.53 -3.42 -14.15
CA LEU A 131 -20.55 -4.59 -13.26
C LEU A 131 -20.31 -5.92 -13.98
N ARG A 132 -20.71 -6.04 -15.26
CA ARG A 132 -20.50 -7.26 -16.08
C ARG A 132 -19.07 -7.44 -16.62
N GLN A 133 -18.17 -6.49 -16.43
CA GLN A 133 -16.78 -6.59 -16.92
C GLN A 133 -15.84 -7.33 -15.95
N PHE A 134 -16.36 -7.67 -14.77
CA PHE A 134 -15.64 -8.32 -13.67
C PHE A 134 -16.25 -9.70 -13.38
#